data_AF-A0ABD5N2V5-F1
#
_entry.id   AF-A0ABD5N2V5-F1
#
_cell.length_a   1.000
_cell.length_b   1.000
_cell.length_c   1.000
_cell.angle_alpha   90.00
_cell.angle_beta   90.00
_cell.angle_gamma   90.00
#
_symmetry.space_group_name_H-M   'P 1'
#
loop_
_entity.id
_entity.type
_entity.pdbx_description
1 polymer ?
#
loop_
_entity_poly.entity_id
_entity_poly.type
_entity_poly.pdbx_seq_one_letter_code
_entity_poly.pdbx_strand_id
1 'polypeptide(L)'
;MKNKTKKFWVLFIVLAVGFSSLNGIAIAANNQMNPTGDTPDGRVNDITPNFTASSLSIIYVPDEYSTIQAAVNAASEGDTIIVRDGTYTENIVVDKKLTIQSENGSDFTMVRAQNSDDHVFNVMADYVNISGFTVEGASSPKSGIYLGIDVDHCNITDN
;
A
#
# COMPACT_ATOMS: atom_id res chain seq x y z
N MET A 1 -66.30 0.20 -10.71
CA MET A 1 -65.25 0.00 -11.75
C MET A 1 -64.04 0.80 -11.27
N LYS A 2 -62.83 0.32 -10.97
CA LYS A 2 -62.04 -0.88 -11.30
C LYS A 2 -61.25 -1.35 -10.06
N ASN A 3 -60.63 -2.52 -10.21
CA ASN A 3 -60.24 -3.51 -9.23
C ASN A 3 -59.10 -3.20 -8.25
N LYS A 4 -59.24 -3.87 -7.10
CA LYS A 4 -58.26 -4.32 -6.11
C LYS A 4 -56.93 -4.79 -6.71
N THR A 5 -55.83 -4.46 -6.03
CA THR A 5 -54.74 -5.41 -5.76
C THR A 5 -54.22 -5.18 -4.34
N LYS A 6 -54.52 -6.14 -3.46
CA LYS A 6 -53.83 -6.34 -2.18
C LYS A 6 -52.45 -6.95 -2.49
N LYS A 7 -51.37 -6.46 -1.91
CA LYS A 7 -50.13 -7.23 -1.76
C LYS A 7 -49.59 -7.08 -0.33
N PHE A 8 -49.21 -8.24 0.18
CA PHE A 8 -49.04 -8.64 1.56
C PHE A 8 -47.82 -8.02 2.24
N TRP A 9 -47.92 -7.91 3.56
CA TRP A 9 -46.87 -7.56 4.50
C TRP A 9 -45.77 -8.63 4.53
N VAL A 10 -44.50 -8.20 4.52
CA VAL A 10 -43.42 -8.92 5.21
C VAL A 10 -42.68 -7.90 6.07
N LEU A 11 -42.81 -8.11 7.37
CA LEU A 11 -42.11 -7.41 8.45
C LEU A 11 -40.70 -7.99 8.54
N PHE A 12 -39.65 -7.18 8.34
CA PHE A 12 -38.34 -7.47 8.90
C PHE A 12 -37.84 -6.23 9.64
N ILE A 13 -37.90 -6.34 10.97
CA ILE A 13 -37.21 -5.46 11.90
C ILE A 13 -35.72 -5.81 11.80
N VAL A 14 -34.89 -4.85 11.41
CA VAL A 14 -33.47 -4.88 11.78
C VAL A 14 -33.16 -3.54 12.45
N LEU A 15 -32.94 -3.61 13.76
CA LEU A 15 -32.46 -2.55 14.60
C LEU A 15 -30.98 -2.87 14.85
N ALA A 16 -30.06 -2.16 14.20
CA ALA A 16 -28.64 -2.25 14.50
C ALA A 16 -27.93 -0.94 14.13
N VAL A 17 -27.13 -0.50 15.10
CA VAL A 17 -26.37 0.73 15.25
C VAL A 17 -25.17 0.84 14.29
N GLY A 18 -24.78 2.08 13.98
CA GLY A 18 -23.42 2.46 13.62
C GLY A 18 -22.92 2.02 12.25
N PHE A 19 -22.71 2.98 11.34
CA PHE A 19 -21.85 2.77 10.18
C PHE A 19 -20.41 2.56 10.67
N SER A 20 -19.98 1.31 10.74
CA SER A 20 -18.58 0.92 10.91
C SER A 20 -17.93 0.66 9.55
N SER A 21 -16.69 1.12 9.43
CA SER A 21 -15.84 1.05 8.23
C SER A 21 -15.76 -0.35 7.63
N LEU A 22 -16.02 -0.46 6.33
CA LEU A 22 -15.72 -1.64 5.54
C LEU A 22 -14.20 -1.71 5.35
N ASN A 23 -13.52 -2.60 6.06
CA ASN A 23 -12.23 -3.19 5.70
C ASN A 23 -12.05 -4.46 6.54
N GLY A 24 -12.85 -5.49 6.23
CA GLY A 24 -12.65 -6.82 6.77
C GLY A 24 -11.81 -7.65 5.80
N ILE A 25 -10.54 -7.89 6.13
CA ILE A 25 -9.78 -9.01 5.58
C ILE A 25 -9.44 -9.92 6.76
N ALA A 26 -10.02 -11.12 6.74
CA ALA A 26 -9.72 -12.19 7.67
C ALA A 26 -8.30 -12.75 7.41
N ILE A 27 -7.50 -12.94 8.45
CA ILE A 27 -6.27 -13.76 8.38
C ILE A 27 -6.32 -14.81 9.49
N ALA A 28 -6.15 -16.08 9.09
CA ALA A 28 -6.14 -17.26 9.94
C ALA A 28 -4.88 -17.30 10.84
N ALA A 29 -5.06 -17.79 12.07
CA ALA A 29 -4.03 -17.85 13.11
C ALA A 29 -2.86 -18.78 12.77
N ASN A 30 -1.62 -18.27 12.83
CA ASN A 30 -0.42 -19.11 12.91
C ASN A 30 -0.04 -19.30 14.39
N ASN A 31 -0.29 -20.50 14.92
CA ASN A 31 0.03 -20.89 16.28
C ASN A 31 1.49 -21.35 16.37
N GLN A 32 2.41 -20.44 16.70
CA GLN A 32 3.73 -20.80 17.23
C GLN A 32 3.66 -20.77 18.77
N MET A 33 3.68 -21.94 19.41
CA MET A 33 3.68 -22.08 20.86
C MET A 33 4.92 -21.41 21.48
N ASN A 34 4.74 -20.50 22.44
CA ASN A 34 5.82 -19.97 23.29
C ASN A 34 5.86 -20.76 24.62
N PRO A 35 7.00 -21.29 25.09
CA PRO A 35 7.04 -22.17 26.25
C PRO A 35 7.25 -21.37 27.53
N THR A 36 6.17 -21.01 28.23
CA THR A 36 6.30 -20.54 29.62
C THR A 36 5.18 -21.06 30.49
N GLY A 37 5.54 -22.02 31.34
CA GLY A 37 5.19 -22.07 32.76
C GLY A 37 3.70 -22.11 33.14
N ASP A 38 3.25 -23.31 33.49
CA ASP A 38 1.94 -23.59 34.09
C ASP A 38 1.62 -22.70 35.31
N THR A 39 0.39 -22.15 35.36
CA THR A 39 -0.22 -21.74 36.64
C THR A 39 -1.05 -22.90 37.21
N PRO A 40 -1.01 -23.16 38.54
CA PRO A 40 -1.63 -24.36 39.14
C PRO A 40 -3.16 -24.45 39.14
N ASP A 41 -3.90 -23.46 38.62
CA ASP A 41 -5.36 -23.35 38.80
C ASP A 41 -6.18 -23.62 37.52
N GLY A 42 -5.54 -24.01 36.41
CA GLY A 42 -6.23 -24.57 35.24
C GLY A 42 -7.20 -23.64 34.53
N ARG A 43 -7.15 -22.32 34.79
CA ARG A 43 -7.82 -21.31 33.97
C ARG A 43 -6.77 -20.74 33.03
N VAL A 44 -6.93 -21.00 31.73
CA VAL A 44 -6.17 -20.33 30.68
C VAL A 44 -6.24 -18.82 30.93
N ASN A 45 -5.10 -18.28 31.35
CA ASN A 45 -4.76 -16.88 31.28
C ASN A 45 -5.09 -16.38 29.88
N ASP A 46 -5.87 -15.30 29.83
CA ASP A 46 -6.41 -14.65 28.64
C ASP A 46 -5.29 -14.43 27.61
N ILE A 47 -5.09 -15.42 26.73
CA ILE A 47 -4.23 -15.28 25.56
C ILE A 47 -5.04 -14.39 24.63
N THR A 48 -5.00 -13.08 24.88
CA THR A 48 -5.33 -12.12 23.83
C THR A 48 -4.33 -12.40 22.72
N PRO A 49 -4.76 -12.93 21.56
CA PRO A 49 -3.83 -13.13 20.49
C PRO A 49 -3.41 -11.73 20.04
N ASN A 50 -2.13 -11.40 20.24
CA ASN A 50 -1.53 -10.21 19.67
C ASN A 50 -1.42 -10.42 18.16
N PHE A 51 -2.54 -10.23 17.47
CA PHE A 51 -2.55 -10.06 16.02
C PHE A 51 -2.18 -8.60 15.76
N THR A 52 -0.89 -8.32 15.61
CA THR A 52 -0.50 -7.13 14.86
C THR A 52 -0.85 -7.41 13.42
N ALA A 53 -2.09 -7.11 13.03
CA ALA A 53 -2.44 -6.99 11.63
C ALA A 53 -1.50 -5.95 11.03
N SER A 54 -0.69 -6.35 10.05
CA SER A 54 0.05 -5.38 9.23
C SER A 54 -1.00 -4.55 8.50
N SER A 55 -1.30 -3.38 9.04
CA SER A 55 -2.16 -2.41 8.39
C SER A 55 -1.33 -1.72 7.33
N LEU A 56 -1.72 -1.86 6.07
CA LEU A 56 -1.12 -1.08 4.99
C LEU A 56 -1.27 0.41 5.32
N SER A 57 -0.16 1.12 5.30
CA SER A 57 -0.11 2.55 5.53
C SER A 57 -0.07 3.31 4.21
N ILE A 58 -0.61 4.53 4.23
CA ILE A 58 -0.47 5.49 3.13
C ILE A 58 0.48 6.56 3.61
N ILE A 59 1.57 6.75 2.87
CA ILE A 59 2.60 7.75 3.14
C ILE A 59 2.49 8.88 2.12
N TYR A 60 2.47 10.13 2.59
CA TYR A 60 2.39 11.30 1.71
C TYR A 60 3.73 12.02 1.61
N VAL A 61 4.18 12.25 0.36
CA VAL A 61 5.37 13.04 0.05
C VAL A 61 4.91 14.37 -0.58
N PRO A 62 5.35 15.53 -0.06
CA PRO A 62 6.40 15.73 0.94
C PRO A 62 5.91 15.84 2.41
N ASP A 63 4.64 15.56 2.69
CA ASP A 63 3.99 15.86 3.98
C ASP A 63 4.68 15.18 5.17
N GLU A 64 4.99 13.88 5.05
CA GLU A 64 5.63 13.09 6.12
C GLU A 64 7.12 12.92 5.91
N TYR A 65 7.54 12.85 4.65
CA TYR A 65 8.95 12.75 4.25
C TYR A 65 9.22 13.72 3.13
N SER A 66 10.30 14.50 3.26
CA SER A 66 10.64 15.53 2.27
C SER A 66 11.03 14.98 0.90
N THR A 67 11.29 13.67 0.78
CA THR A 67 11.79 13.03 -0.44
C THR A 67 11.12 11.66 -0.64
N ILE A 68 11.06 11.21 -1.89
CA ILE A 68 10.45 9.92 -2.24
C ILE A 68 11.30 8.78 -1.67
N GLN A 69 12.63 8.86 -1.76
CA GLN A 69 13.50 7.82 -1.19
C GLN A 69 13.34 7.69 0.33
N ALA A 70 13.16 8.80 1.05
CA ALA A 70 12.93 8.75 2.49
C ALA A 70 11.62 8.03 2.84
N ALA A 71 10.55 8.24 2.06
CA ALA A 71 9.31 7.49 2.19
C ALA A 71 9.49 6.00 1.88
N VAL A 72 10.21 5.64 0.81
CA VAL A 72 10.50 4.23 0.46
C VAL A 72 11.29 3.52 1.58
N ASN A 73 12.26 4.21 2.16
CA ASN A 73 13.05 3.67 3.27
C ASN A 73 12.19 3.39 4.50
N ALA A 74 11.26 4.29 4.81
CA ALA A 74 10.37 4.17 5.98
C ALA A 74 9.19 3.22 5.78
N ALA A 75 8.75 3.02 4.54
CA ALA A 75 7.63 2.18 4.19
C ALA A 75 7.86 0.71 4.56
N SER A 76 6.79 0.06 5.00
CA SER A 76 6.69 -1.39 5.17
C SER A 76 6.22 -2.05 3.87
N GLU A 77 6.44 -3.36 3.74
CA GLU A 77 5.97 -4.11 2.57
C GLU A 77 4.45 -3.99 2.39
N GLY A 78 4.04 -3.63 1.17
CA GLY A 78 2.65 -3.43 0.77
C GLY A 78 2.14 -2.00 0.93
N ASP A 79 2.91 -1.11 1.56
CA ASP A 79 2.49 0.28 1.76
C ASP A 79 2.33 1.05 0.45
N THR A 80 1.56 2.13 0.52
CA THR A 80 1.33 3.04 -0.60
C THR A 80 1.98 4.39 -0.33
N ILE A 81 2.79 4.87 -1.26
CA ILE A 81 3.39 6.20 -1.26
C ILE A 81 2.65 7.05 -2.28
N ILE A 82 1.99 8.09 -1.80
CA ILE A 82 1.35 9.12 -2.63
C ILE A 82 2.28 10.32 -2.73
N VAL A 83 2.69 10.64 -3.95
CA VAL A 83 3.58 11.76 -4.24
C VAL A 83 2.75 12.92 -4.77
N ARG A 84 2.72 14.04 -4.04
CA ARG A 84 2.03 15.26 -4.46
C ARG A 84 2.69 15.90 -5.68
N ASP A 85 2.02 16.91 -6.22
CA ASP A 85 2.50 17.69 -7.35
C ASP A 85 3.84 18.35 -7.04
N GLY A 86 4.76 18.29 -8.00
CA GLY A 86 6.08 18.88 -7.84
C GLY A 86 7.16 18.24 -8.71
N THR A 87 8.38 18.77 -8.56
CA THR A 87 9.59 18.21 -9.17
C THR A 87 10.49 17.65 -8.08
N TYR A 88 10.78 16.36 -8.17
CA TYR A 88 11.64 15.62 -7.26
C TYR A 88 12.93 15.25 -7.98
N THR A 89 14.07 15.77 -7.52
CA THR A 89 15.39 15.47 -8.11
C THR A 89 16.08 14.40 -7.28
N GLU A 90 15.89 13.14 -7.65
CA GLU A 90 16.29 11.97 -6.87
C GLU A 90 16.65 10.79 -7.79
N ASN A 91 17.39 9.81 -7.27
CA ASN A 91 17.47 8.47 -7.83
C ASN A 91 16.94 7.53 -6.74
N ILE A 92 15.91 6.75 -7.06
CA ILE A 92 15.08 6.03 -6.11
C ILE A 92 15.33 4.53 -6.27
N VAL A 93 15.74 3.88 -5.19
CA VAL A 93 15.87 2.42 -5.10
C VAL A 93 14.63 1.88 -4.40
N VAL A 94 13.90 1.01 -5.10
CA VAL A 94 12.70 0.34 -4.59
C VAL A 94 13.02 -1.13 -4.36
N ASP A 95 13.33 -1.47 -3.11
CA ASP A 95 13.86 -2.77 -2.69
C ASP A 95 12.85 -3.65 -1.95
N LYS A 96 11.59 -3.22 -1.91
CA LYS A 96 10.48 -3.94 -1.26
C LYS A 96 9.18 -3.71 -2.02
N LYS A 97 8.20 -4.59 -1.81
CA LYS A 97 6.86 -4.48 -2.39
C LYS A 97 6.20 -3.16 -1.97
N LEU A 98 5.96 -2.26 -2.91
CA LEU A 98 5.33 -0.95 -2.67
C LEU A 98 4.42 -0.56 -3.81
N THR A 99 3.43 0.28 -3.51
CA THR A 99 2.75 1.10 -4.52
C THR A 99 3.25 2.52 -4.41
N ILE A 100 3.79 3.08 -5.49
CA ILE A 100 4.30 4.45 -5.54
C ILE A 100 3.54 5.14 -6.67
N GLN A 101 2.77 6.17 -6.36
CA GLN A 101 1.93 6.84 -7.36
C GLN A 101 1.89 8.34 -7.15
N SER A 102 1.76 9.08 -8.24
CA SER A 102 1.39 10.49 -8.17
C SER A 102 -0.03 10.67 -7.64
N GLU A 103 -0.26 11.78 -6.96
CA GLU A 103 -1.59 12.22 -6.54
C GLU A 103 -2.46 12.65 -7.73
N ASN A 104 -1.91 13.39 -8.69
CA ASN A 104 -2.68 14.01 -9.79
C ASN A 104 -2.21 13.61 -11.20
N GLY A 105 -1.22 12.72 -11.32
CA GLY A 105 -0.74 12.16 -12.59
C GLY A 105 0.54 12.80 -13.13
N SER A 106 1.01 12.28 -14.27
CA SER A 106 2.35 12.55 -14.81
C SER A 106 2.55 14.01 -15.22
N ASP A 107 1.47 14.71 -15.60
CA ASP A 107 1.50 16.14 -15.93
C ASP A 107 1.90 17.03 -14.73
N PHE A 108 1.70 16.55 -13.50
CA PHE A 108 1.88 17.33 -12.27
C PHE A 108 3.04 16.84 -11.39
N THR A 109 3.47 15.59 -11.56
CA THR A 109 4.56 15.01 -10.77
C THR A 109 5.71 14.57 -11.67
N MET A 110 6.82 15.30 -11.55
CA MET A 110 8.07 15.04 -12.27
C MET A 110 9.10 14.43 -11.31
N VAL A 111 9.70 13.31 -11.71
CA VAL A 111 10.89 12.76 -11.05
C VAL A 111 12.07 12.83 -12.02
N ARG A 112 13.10 13.58 -11.65
CA ARG A 112 14.29 13.80 -12.45
C ARG A 112 15.51 13.17 -11.77
N ALA A 113 16.35 12.50 -12.55
CA ALA A 113 17.61 11.93 -12.05
C ALA A 113 18.45 13.01 -11.35
N GLN A 114 18.88 12.74 -10.11
CA GLN A 114 19.90 13.56 -9.45
C GLN A 114 21.30 13.27 -10.02
N ASN A 115 21.58 11.98 -10.25
CA ASN A 115 22.73 11.49 -10.98
C ASN A 115 22.23 10.86 -12.28
N SER A 116 22.62 11.44 -13.42
CA SER A 116 22.22 10.95 -14.74
C SER A 116 22.83 9.59 -15.07
N ASP A 117 23.96 9.23 -14.44
CA ASP A 117 24.61 7.92 -14.62
C ASP A 117 23.97 6.82 -13.77
N ASP A 118 22.78 7.04 -13.21
CA ASP A 118 21.96 6.00 -12.60
C ASP A 118 20.48 6.06 -13.03
N HIS A 119 19.73 5.00 -12.73
CA HIS A 119 18.29 4.93 -13.01
C HIS A 119 17.53 5.94 -12.13
N VAL A 120 16.41 6.49 -12.62
CA VAL A 120 15.57 7.37 -11.78
C VAL A 120 14.79 6.52 -10.77
N PHE A 121 14.15 5.46 -11.25
CA PHE A 121 13.62 4.38 -10.43
C PHE A 121 14.39 3.10 -10.74
N ASN A 122 15.11 2.58 -9.75
CA ASN A 122 15.75 1.27 -9.76
C ASN A 122 14.90 0.29 -8.94
N VAL A 123 14.06 -0.48 -9.61
CA VAL A 123 13.15 -1.44 -8.99
C VAL A 123 13.87 -2.76 -8.82
N MET A 124 14.03 -3.20 -7.58
CA MET A 124 14.79 -4.40 -7.19
C MET A 124 13.91 -5.45 -6.50
N ALA A 125 12.61 -5.23 -6.39
CA ALA A 125 11.66 -6.13 -5.75
C ALA A 125 10.43 -6.41 -6.62
N ASP A 126 9.88 -7.60 -6.43
CA ASP A 126 8.65 -8.04 -7.07
C ASP A 126 7.42 -7.25 -6.56
N TYR A 127 6.34 -7.29 -7.32
CA TYR A 127 5.04 -6.71 -6.92
C TYR A 127 5.10 -5.20 -6.63
N VAL A 128 6.03 -4.48 -7.26
CA VAL A 128 6.11 -3.03 -7.21
C VAL A 128 5.20 -2.40 -8.26
N ASN A 129 4.38 -1.45 -7.84
CA ASN A 129 3.53 -0.65 -8.72
C ASN A 129 4.05 0.78 -8.78
N ILE A 130 4.29 1.32 -9.98
CA ILE A 130 4.72 2.71 -10.19
C ILE A 130 3.81 3.36 -11.24
N SER A 131 3.17 4.48 -10.87
CA SER A 131 2.26 5.17 -11.80
C SER A 131 2.18 6.68 -11.66
N GLY A 132 1.86 7.35 -12.77
CA GLY A 132 1.52 8.76 -12.78
C GLY A 132 2.72 9.70 -12.70
N PHE A 133 3.92 9.30 -13.14
CA PHE A 133 5.10 10.16 -13.09
C PHE A 133 5.61 10.51 -14.48
N THR A 134 5.92 11.78 -14.72
CA THR A 134 6.91 12.08 -15.76
C THR A 134 8.29 11.76 -15.21
N VAL A 135 9.07 10.92 -15.91
CA VAL A 135 10.39 10.45 -15.44
C VAL A 135 11.48 10.79 -16.45
N GLU A 136 12.50 11.55 -16.03
CA GLU A 136 13.56 12.03 -16.95
C GLU A 136 14.94 12.19 -16.31
N GLY A 137 15.94 12.55 -17.13
CA GLY A 137 17.28 12.95 -16.67
C GLY A 137 18.31 11.84 -16.58
N ALA A 138 17.92 10.56 -16.71
CA ALA A 138 18.87 9.46 -16.84
C ALA A 138 19.55 9.46 -18.22
N SER A 139 20.87 9.28 -18.26
CA SER A 139 21.67 9.14 -19.48
C SER A 139 21.94 7.68 -19.81
N SER A 140 21.90 7.34 -21.12
CA SER A 140 22.25 5.99 -21.60
C SER A 140 23.57 5.50 -21.02
N PRO A 141 23.64 4.27 -20.47
CA PRO A 141 22.69 3.16 -20.65
C PRO A 141 21.57 3.09 -19.60
N LYS A 142 21.38 4.13 -18.78
CA LYS A 142 20.39 4.16 -17.72
C LYS A 142 19.01 4.52 -18.25
N SER A 143 18.01 4.18 -17.46
CA SER A 143 16.59 4.31 -17.80
C SER A 143 15.89 5.18 -16.77
N GLY A 144 14.80 5.83 -17.18
CA GLY A 144 13.89 6.48 -16.23
C GLY A 144 13.39 5.46 -15.20
N ILE A 145 12.73 4.40 -15.66
CA ILE A 145 12.29 3.29 -14.81
C ILE A 145 13.01 2.02 -15.28
N TYR A 146 13.74 1.37 -14.38
CA TYR A 146 14.44 0.12 -14.62
C TYR A 146 13.90 -0.96 -13.69
N LEU A 147 13.56 -2.11 -14.28
CA LEU A 147 13.24 -3.33 -13.55
C LEU A 147 14.50 -4.18 -13.49
N GLY A 148 14.89 -4.57 -12.28
CA GLY A 148 16.03 -5.42 -12.00
C GLY A 148 15.94 -6.79 -12.67
N ILE A 149 17.07 -7.50 -12.65
CA ILE A 149 17.12 -8.91 -13.06
C ILE A 149 16.28 -9.72 -12.09
N ASP A 150 15.50 -10.67 -12.62
CA ASP A 150 14.62 -11.55 -11.85
C ASP A 150 13.53 -10.83 -11.03
N VAL A 151 13.18 -9.57 -11.40
CA VAL A 151 12.02 -8.85 -10.87
C VAL A 151 10.77 -9.21 -11.65
N ASP A 152 9.70 -9.59 -10.96
CA ASP A 152 8.45 -10.06 -11.54
C ASP A 152 7.20 -9.41 -10.92
N HIS A 153 6.06 -9.51 -11.61
CA HIS A 153 4.76 -9.02 -11.18
C HIS A 153 4.68 -7.50 -10.87
N CYS A 154 5.57 -6.70 -11.45
CA CYS A 154 5.51 -5.24 -11.38
C CYS A 154 4.48 -4.67 -12.35
N ASN A 155 3.84 -3.57 -11.96
CA ASN A 155 2.95 -2.80 -12.83
C ASN A 155 3.46 -1.37 -13.02
N ILE A 156 3.83 -1.02 -14.26
CA ILE A 156 4.33 0.31 -14.63
C ILE A 156 3.34 0.93 -15.61
N THR A 157 2.58 1.94 -15.17
CA THR A 157 1.43 2.48 -15.90
C THR A 157 1.32 3.99 -15.82
N ASP A 158 0.82 4.64 -16.87
CA ASP A 158 0.51 6.08 -16.88
C ASP A 158 1.71 6.98 -16.52
N ASN A 159 2.91 6.60 -16.98
CA ASN A 159 4.16 7.37 -16.82
C ASN A 159 4.63 7.92 -18.18
#